data_AF-A0A8S3KFN0-F1
#
_entry.id   AF-A0A8S3KFN0-F1
#
_cell.length_a   1.000
_cell.length_b   1.000
_cell.length_c   1.000
_cell.angle_alpha   90.00
_cell.angle_beta   90.00
_cell.angle_gamma   90.00
#
_symmetry.space_group_name_H-M   'P 1'
#
loop_
_entity.id
_entity.type
_entity.pdbx_description
1 polymer ?
#
loop_
_entity_poly.entity_id
_entity_poly.type
_entity_poly.pdbx_seq_one_letter_code
_entity_poly.pdbx_strand_id
1 'polypeptide(L)' 'MNCKRIVLDCDPGVDDSIAIFLALASPDKIMIDVITIVMGNHKDIDLLAYNACLLLQMCNMSSDIPVIINM' A
#
# COMPACT_ATOMS: atom_id res chain seq x y z
N MET A 1 -11.86 18.36 10.50
CA MET A 1 -12.08 17.35 9.44
C MET A 1 -11.45 16.06 9.91
N ASN A 2 -12.14 14.93 9.80
CA ASN A 2 -11.69 13.67 10.39
C ASN A 2 -10.93 12.86 9.33
N CYS A 3 -9.61 12.69 9.50
CA CYS A 3 -8.79 11.85 8.63
C CYS A 3 -9.17 10.38 8.87
N LYS A 4 -9.50 9.63 7.80
CA LYS A 4 -9.92 8.24 7.89
C LYS A 4 -8.69 7.35 7.90
N ARG A 5 -8.50 6.62 9.00
CA ARG A 5 -7.46 5.60 9.12
C ARG A 5 -7.92 4.28 8.53
N ILE A 6 -7.06 3.63 7.76
CA ILE A 6 -7.37 2.37 7.07
C ILE A 6 -6.22 1.36 7.20
N VAL A 7 -6.58 0.08 7.16
CA VAL A 7 -5.68 -1.00 6.74
C VAL A 7 -6.01 -1.30 5.28
N LEU A 8 -5.00 -1.36 4.43
CA LEU A 8 -5.17 -1.61 3.01
C LEU A 8 -4.72 -3.04 2.68
N ASP A 9 -5.67 -3.92 2.37
CA ASP A 9 -5.42 -5.27 1.89
C ASP A 9 -5.53 -5.28 0.36
N CYS A 10 -4.43 -5.54 -0.35
CA CYS A 10 -4.40 -5.46 -1.82
C CYS A 10 -3.31 -6.34 -2.44
N ASP A 11 -3.35 -6.51 -3.75
CA ASP A 11 -2.41 -7.27 -4.58
C ASP A 11 -1.70 -6.36 -5.61
N PRO A 12 -0.76 -5.47 -5.17
CA PRO A 12 -0.27 -4.28 -5.87
C PRO A 12 -0.13 -4.36 -7.39
N GLY A 13 -1.26 -4.24 -8.08
CA GLY A 13 -1.38 -4.10 -9.52
C GLY A 13 -1.24 -2.64 -9.95
N VAL A 14 -1.51 -2.36 -11.23
CA VAL A 14 -1.43 -1.01 -11.78
C VAL A 14 -2.44 -0.08 -11.10
N ASP A 15 -3.66 -0.55 -10.89
CA ASP A 15 -4.76 0.17 -10.25
C ASP A 15 -4.56 0.33 -8.74
N ASP A 16 -4.11 -0.71 -8.03
CA ASP A 16 -3.76 -0.60 -6.60
C ASP A 16 -2.64 0.42 -6.37
N SER A 17 -1.63 0.43 -7.25
CA SER A 17 -0.53 1.37 -7.17
C SER A 17 -1.02 2.82 -7.24
N ILE A 18 -1.98 3.09 -8.14
CA ILE A 18 -2.61 4.42 -8.27
C ILE A 18 -3.42 4.74 -6.99
N ALA A 19 -4.16 3.78 -6.43
CA ALA A 19 -4.91 3.98 -5.20
C ALA A 19 -4.00 4.30 -4.00
N ILE A 20 -2.87 3.59 -3.86
CA ILE A 20 -1.86 3.85 -2.84
C ILE A 20 -1.32 5.28 -3.00
N PHE A 21 -0.91 5.67 -4.21
CA PHE A 21 -0.41 7.03 -4.46
C PHE A 21 -1.43 8.11 -4.13
N LEU A 22 -2.71 7.93 -4.50
CA LEU A 22 -3.77 8.89 -4.19
C LEU A 22 -4.01 9.03 -2.69
N ALA A 23 -3.96 7.91 -1.95
CA ALA A 23 -4.08 7.92 -0.49
C ALA A 23 -2.91 8.67 0.16
N LEU A 24 -1.67 8.37 -0.25
CA LEU A 24 -0.47 9.04 0.27
C LEU A 24 -0.42 10.53 -0.08
N ALA A 25 -0.98 10.92 -1.24
CA ALA A 25 -1.09 12.32 -1.65
C ALA A 25 -2.20 13.10 -0.91
N SER A 26 -3.06 12.41 -0.13
CA SER A 26 -4.20 13.01 0.57
C SER A 26 -4.18 12.74 2.09
N PRO A 27 -3.09 13.11 2.81
CA PRO A 27 -2.89 12.74 4.22
C PRO A 27 -3.92 13.36 5.18
N ASP A 28 -4.61 14.43 4.77
CA ASP A 28 -5.71 15.07 5.50
C ASP A 28 -7.03 14.27 5.42
N LYS A 29 -7.14 13.35 4.45
CA LYS A 29 -8.33 12.55 4.19
C LYS A 29 -8.15 11.08 4.54
N ILE A 30 -7.02 10.49 4.20
CA ILE A 30 -6.73 9.07 4.38
C ILE A 30 -5.35 8.91 5.01
N MET A 31 -5.26 8.04 6.02
CA MET A 31 -4.02 7.59 6.63
C MET A 31 -3.98 6.06 6.55
N ILE A 32 -2.98 5.53 5.86
CA ILE A 32 -2.75 4.09 5.78
C ILE A 32 -1.90 3.69 6.98
N ASP A 33 -2.43 2.81 7.83
CA ASP A 33 -1.73 2.33 9.01
C ASP A 33 -0.85 1.12 8.69
N VAL A 34 -1.30 0.26 7.76
CA VAL A 34 -0.65 -0.97 7.32
C VAL A 34 -1.10 -1.28 5.89
N ILE A 35 -0.19 -1.83 5.07
CA ILE A 35 -0.53 -2.49 3.81
C ILE A 35 -0.34 -4.00 3.99
N THR A 36 -1.38 -4.79 3.78
CA THR A 36 -1.33 -6.25 3.74
C THR A 36 -1.40 -6.73 2.29
N ILE A 37 -0.53 -7.68 1.94
CA ILE A 37 -0.41 -8.21 0.58
C ILE A 37 -1.16 -9.53 0.49
N VAL A 38 -2.09 -9.60 -0.46
CA VAL A 38 -2.80 -10.83 -0.84
C VAL A 38 -2.42 -11.24 -2.26
N MET A 39 -2.52 -12.53 -2.59
CA MET A 39 -2.35 -13.01 -3.96
C MET A 39 -3.61 -12.74 -4.80
N GLY A 40 -3.41 -12.23 -6.01
CA GLY A 40 -4.48 -11.98 -6.98
C GLY A 40 -3.95 -11.91 -8.42
N ASN A 41 -3.74 -10.70 -8.90
CA ASN A 41 -3.32 -10.31 -10.25
C ASN A 41 -2.00 -10.93 -10.70
N HIS A 42 -1.11 -11.24 -9.75
CA HIS A 42 0.14 -11.94 -10.00
C HIS A 42 0.30 -13.13 -9.06
N LYS A 43 0.99 -14.17 -9.54
CA LYS A 43 1.21 -15.42 -8.78
C LYS A 43 2.41 -15.37 -7.83
N ASP A 44 3.20 -14.31 -7.93
CA ASP A 44 4.42 -14.12 -7.15
C ASP A 44 4.13 -13.08 -6.05
N ILE A 45 3.90 -13.57 -4.83
CA ILE A 45 3.55 -12.73 -3.67
C ILE A 45 4.74 -11.87 -3.21
N ASP A 46 5.97 -12.36 -3.40
CA ASP A 46 7.17 -11.62 -3.05
C ASP A 46 7.35 -10.43 -4.00
N LEU A 47 7.05 -10.62 -5.29
CA LEU A 47 7.01 -9.51 -6.26
C LEU A 47 5.93 -8.47 -5.90
N LEU A 48 4.74 -8.90 -5.49
CA LEU A 48 3.67 -8.00 -5.06
C LEU A 48 4.08 -7.19 -3.83
N ALA A 49 4.68 -7.84 -2.84
CA ALA A 49 5.22 -7.15 -1.65
C ALA A 49 6.35 -6.19 -2.01
N TYR A 50 7.25 -6.59 -2.91
CA TYR A 50 8.31 -5.73 -3.42
C TYR A 50 7.74 -4.48 -4.09
N ASN A 51 6.69 -4.61 -4.92
CA ASN A 51 6.03 -3.47 -5.56
C ASN A 51 5.46 -2.51 -4.52
N ALA A 52 4.75 -3.00 -3.49
CA ALA A 52 4.25 -2.13 -2.41
C ALA A 52 5.39 -1.37 -1.71
N CYS A 53 6.49 -2.06 -1.37
CA CYS A 53 7.67 -1.43 -0.78
C CYS A 53 8.27 -0.35 -1.70
N LEU A 54 8.35 -0.61 -3.01
CA LEU A 54 8.86 0.34 -4.00
C LEU A 54 7.98 1.59 -4.09
N LEU A 55 6.65 1.43 -4.09
CA LEU A 55 5.71 2.56 -4.09
C LEU A 55 5.90 3.46 -2.86
N LEU A 56 6.00 2.85 -1.66
CA LEU A 56 6.26 3.58 -0.42
C LEU A 56 7.62 4.30 -0.46
N GLN A 57 8.65 3.65 -1.00
CA GLN A 57 9.97 4.26 -1.16
C GLN A 57 9.93 5.47 -2.11
N MET A 58 9.20 5.39 -3.23
CA MET A 58 9.01 6.50 -4.17
C MET A 58 8.31 7.71 -3.52
N CYS A 59 7.50 7.47 -2.50
CA CYS A 59 6.80 8.50 -1.74
C CYS A 59 7.53 8.95 -0.46
N ASN A 60 8.74 8.45 -0.18
CA ASN A 60 9.48 8.67 1.08
C ASN A 60 8.71 8.23 2.34
N MET A 61 7.92 7.15 2.25
CA MET A 61 7.07 6.61 3.33
C MET A 61 7.51 5.20 3.77
N SER A 62 8.68 4.72 3.32
CA SER A 62 9.14 3.35 3.55
C SER A 62 9.41 3.00 5.02
N SER A 63 9.54 4.00 5.90
CA SER A 63 9.75 3.78 7.34
C SER A 63 8.48 3.96 8.16
N ASP A 64 7.39 4.45 7.54
CA ASP A 64 6.18 4.87 8.24
C ASP A 64 5.05 3.86 8.13
N ILE A 65 4.98 3.15 6.99
CA ILE A 65 3.89 2.22 6.69
C ILE A 65 4.46 0.81 6.53
N PRO A 66 4.16 -0.13 7.44
CA PRO A 66 4.60 -1.51 7.31
C PRO A 66 3.86 -2.20 6.16
N VAL A 67 4.60 -3.02 5.41
CA VAL A 67 4.07 -3.95 4.41
C VAL A 67 4.18 -5.36 4.98
N ILE A 68 3.05 -6.08 5.04
CA ILE A 68 2.98 -7.43 5.61
C ILE A 68 2.42 -8.37 4.55
N ILE A 69 3.11 -9.49 4.31
CA ILE A 69 2.59 -10.57 3.47
C ILE A 69 1.56 -11.35 4.28
N ASN A 70 0.32 -11.43 3.79
CA ASN A 70 -0.71 -12.26 4.39
C ASN A 70 -0.54 -13.71 3.89
N MET A 71 -0.50 -14.68 4.82
CA MET A 71 -0.34 -16.11 4.51
C MET A 71 -1.65 -16.75 4.09
#